data_AF-A0AAQ3PBI5-F1
#
_entry.id   AF-A0AAQ3PBI5-F1
#
_cell.length_a   1.000
_cell.length_b   1.000
_cell.length_c   1.000
_cell.angle_alpha   90.00
_cell.angle_beta   90.00
_cell.angle_gamma   90.00
#
_symmetry.space_group_name_H-M   'P 1'
#
loop_
_entity.id
_entity.type
_entity.pdbx_description
1 polymer ?
#
loop_
_entity_poly.entity_id
_entity_poly.type
_entity_poly.pdbx_seq_one_letter_code
_entity_poly.pdbx_strand_id
1 'polypeptide(L)'
;MAKNVYHCPFCNLCRVGQGLGIDYFHCMKCNCCLGIKSASHKCLEKGLEMNCPICCDDLFTSSATVRALPCGHYMHSACFQVYFKAVFGFRFQCYHQTRGW
;
A
#
# COMPACT_ATOMS: atom_id res chain seq x y z
N MET A 1 3.82 -20.84 -12.65
CA MET A 1 3.26 -19.58 -13.19
C MET A 1 4.25 -18.47 -12.90
N ALA A 2 4.89 -17.89 -13.92
CA ALA A 2 5.77 -16.73 -13.73
C ALA A 2 4.90 -15.53 -13.32
N LYS A 3 5.31 -14.81 -12.27
CA LYS A 3 4.67 -13.55 -11.88
C LYS A 3 5.26 -12.46 -12.77
N ASN A 4 4.41 -11.63 -13.39
CA ASN A 4 4.91 -10.46 -14.11
C ASN A 4 5.54 -9.48 -13.12
N VAL A 5 6.75 -9.03 -13.42
CA VAL A 5 7.51 -8.09 -12.60
C VAL A 5 7.93 -6.93 -13.50
N TYR A 6 7.86 -5.73 -12.98
CA TYR A 6 8.33 -4.52 -13.66
C TYR A 6 9.22 -3.71 -12.72
N HIS A 7 10.16 -2.96 -13.30
CA HIS A 7 10.99 -2.03 -12.54
C HIS A 7 10.34 -0.64 -12.52
N CYS A 8 10.24 -0.02 -11.35
CA CYS A 8 9.87 1.39 -11.22
C CYS A 8 11.14 2.23 -11.03
N PRO A 9 11.51 3.11 -11.98
CA PRO A 9 12.72 3.92 -11.88
C PRO A 9 12.67 4.98 -10.77
N PHE A 10 11.47 5.42 -10.39
CA PHE A 10 11.28 6.43 -9.34
C PHE A 10 11.42 5.84 -7.93
N CYS A 11 10.90 4.64 -7.70
CA CYS A 11 11.09 3.93 -6.44
C CYS A 11 12.44 3.20 -6.37
N ASN A 12 13.12 3.01 -7.51
CA ASN A 12 14.27 2.13 -7.67
C ASN A 12 14.02 0.69 -7.18
N LEU A 13 12.80 0.17 -7.43
CA LEU A 13 12.33 -1.12 -6.94
C LEU A 13 11.65 -1.91 -8.05
N CYS A 14 11.83 -3.23 -8.01
CA CYS A 14 11.07 -4.17 -8.81
C CYS A 14 9.75 -4.50 -8.10
N ARG A 15 8.62 -4.38 -8.79
CA ARG A 15 7.27 -4.66 -8.27
C ARG A 15 6.57 -5.71 -9.12
N VAL A 16 5.62 -6.42 -8.51
CA VAL A 16 4.77 -7.39 -9.21
C VAL A 16 3.63 -6.65 -9.93
N GLY A 17 3.47 -6.88 -11.23
CA GLY A 17 2.49 -6.21 -12.09
C GLY A 17 2.89 -6.25 -13.57
N GLN A 18 2.04 -5.72 -14.45
CA GLN A 18 2.32 -5.62 -15.89
C GLN A 18 3.21 -4.41 -16.23
N GLY A 19 3.15 -3.32 -15.47
CA GLY A 19 4.06 -2.18 -15.65
C GLY A 19 3.43 -0.83 -15.36
N LEU A 20 4.29 0.19 -15.29
CA LEU A 20 3.86 1.58 -15.29
C LEU A 20 3.18 1.91 -16.62
N GLY A 21 1.99 2.50 -16.57
CA GLY A 21 1.17 2.82 -17.73
C GLY A 21 0.25 1.69 -18.22
N ILE A 22 0.33 0.48 -17.64
CA ILE A 22 -0.51 -0.67 -18.03
C ILE A 22 -1.52 -1.00 -16.93
N ASP A 23 -1.04 -1.35 -15.74
CA ASP A 23 -1.87 -1.66 -14.57
C ASP A 23 -1.46 -0.85 -13.33
N TYR A 24 -0.27 -0.24 -13.34
CA TYR A 24 0.23 0.67 -12.31
C TYR A 24 0.59 2.05 -12.88
N PHE A 25 0.64 3.06 -12.02
CA PHE A 25 1.28 4.34 -12.25
C PHE A 25 2.07 4.74 -11.00
N HIS A 26 3.08 5.59 -11.16
CA HIS A 26 3.80 6.15 -10.02
C HIS A 26 3.21 7.52 -9.67
N CYS A 27 2.76 7.69 -8.43
CA CYS A 27 2.36 8.98 -7.92
C CYS A 27 3.57 9.68 -7.30
N MET A 28 4.06 10.74 -7.96
CA MET A 28 5.21 11.51 -7.47
C MET A 28 4.93 12.17 -6.11
N LYS A 29 3.67 12.54 -5.83
CA LYS A 29 3.28 13.20 -4.58
C LYS A 29 3.27 12.24 -3.38
N CYS A 30 2.85 11.00 -3.60
CA CYS A 30 2.92 9.93 -2.59
C CYS A 30 4.25 9.19 -2.58
N ASN A 31 5.10 9.45 -3.58
CA ASN A 31 6.31 8.70 -3.88
C ASN A 31 6.07 7.18 -3.94
N CYS A 32 4.99 6.73 -4.57
CA CYS A 32 4.64 5.30 -4.59
C CYS A 32 3.94 4.81 -5.86
N CYS A 33 4.07 3.52 -6.14
CA CYS A 33 3.35 2.86 -7.24
C CYS A 33 1.96 2.44 -6.80
N LEU A 34 0.94 2.89 -7.55
CA LEU A 34 -0.46 2.62 -7.30
C LEU A 34 -1.10 2.02 -8.55
N GLY A 35 -2.10 1.16 -8.36
CA GLY A 35 -2.84 0.61 -9.50
C GLY A 35 -3.58 1.73 -10.25
N ILE A 36 -3.75 1.62 -11.56
CA ILE A 36 -4.43 2.68 -12.37
C ILE A 36 -5.85 2.97 -11.89
N LYS A 37 -6.54 1.99 -11.30
CA LYS A 37 -7.86 2.17 -10.67
C LYS A 37 -7.86 3.15 -9.48
N SER A 38 -6.69 3.46 -8.94
CA SER A 38 -6.48 4.43 -7.87
C SER A 38 -5.88 5.76 -8.37
N ALA A 39 -6.06 6.10 -9.65
CA ALA A 39 -5.63 7.39 -10.21
C ALA A 39 -6.21 8.59 -9.43
N SER A 40 -7.47 8.52 -9.00
CA SER A 40 -8.17 9.55 -8.23
C SER A 40 -7.99 9.44 -6.70
N HIS A 41 -6.88 8.86 -6.23
CA HIS A 41 -6.62 8.78 -4.80
C HIS A 41 -6.32 10.16 -4.20
N LYS A 42 -6.66 10.34 -2.92
CA LYS A 42 -6.17 11.47 -2.14
C LYS A 42 -4.73 11.20 -1.74
N CYS A 43 -3.80 12.04 -2.21
CA CYS A 43 -2.40 11.88 -1.85
C CYS A 43 -2.20 12.09 -0.35
N LEU A 44 -1.46 11.16 0.26
CA LEU A 44 -0.99 11.24 1.63
C LEU A 44 0.53 11.16 1.57
N GLU A 45 1.17 12.30 1.74
CA GLU A 45 2.62 12.39 1.78
C GLU A 45 3.15 11.48 2.90
N LYS A 46 4.23 10.74 2.62
CA LYS A 46 4.86 9.79 3.56
C LYS A 46 3.96 8.65 4.05
N GLY A 47 2.84 8.38 3.37
CA GLY A 47 1.91 7.32 3.79
C GLY A 47 2.50 5.91 3.83
N LEU A 48 3.62 5.68 3.14
CA LEU A 48 4.35 4.40 3.15
C LEU A 48 5.60 4.40 4.04
N GLU A 49 5.96 5.51 4.68
CA GLU A 49 7.08 5.59 5.65
C GLU A 49 6.67 4.98 7.01
N MET A 50 6.13 3.76 6.97
CA MET A 50 5.70 3.01 8.14
C MET A 50 5.77 1.50 7.86
N ASN A 51 5.82 0.72 8.93
CA ASN A 51 5.79 -0.75 8.84
C ASN A 51 4.35 -1.26 8.79
N CYS A 52 4.15 -2.39 8.13
CA CYS A 52 2.89 -3.10 8.14
C CYS A 52 2.56 -3.54 9.58
N PRO A 53 1.38 -3.22 10.14
CA PRO A 53 1.05 -3.55 11.52
C PRO A 53 0.83 -5.05 11.77
N ILE A 54 0.78 -5.87 10.71
CA ILE A 54 0.54 -7.32 10.81
C ILE A 54 1.84 -8.12 10.71
N CYS A 55 2.72 -7.78 9.75
CA CYS A 55 3.97 -8.51 9.53
C CYS A 55 5.23 -7.73 9.92
N CYS A 56 5.09 -6.47 10.34
CA CYS A 56 6.18 -5.57 10.71
C CYS A 56 7.20 -5.24 9.60
N ASP A 57 6.98 -5.68 8.37
CA ASP A 57 7.81 -5.31 7.22
C ASP A 57 7.50 -3.89 6.73
N ASP A 58 8.54 -3.25 6.20
CA ASP A 58 8.49 -1.90 5.65
C ASP A 58 7.57 -1.83 4.40
N LEU A 59 6.59 -0.91 4.42
CA LEU A 59 5.60 -0.80 3.33
C LEU A 59 6.18 -0.20 2.05
N PHE A 60 7.29 0.51 2.13
CA PHE A 60 7.87 1.20 0.98
C PHE A 60 8.78 0.27 0.15
N THR A 61 9.71 -0.41 0.83
CA THR A 61 10.77 -1.27 0.29
C THR A 61 10.32 -2.71 0.05
N SER A 62 9.27 -3.17 0.74
CA SER A 62 8.76 -4.52 0.53
C SER A 62 8.25 -4.71 -0.90
N SER A 63 8.52 -5.90 -1.45
CA SER A 63 8.00 -6.33 -2.75
C SER A 63 6.51 -6.67 -2.71
N ALA A 64 5.91 -6.75 -1.51
CA ALA A 64 4.51 -7.06 -1.33
C ALA A 64 3.61 -5.89 -1.75
N THR A 65 2.48 -6.22 -2.39
CA THR A 65 1.51 -5.22 -2.83
C THR A 65 0.85 -4.53 -1.64
N VAL A 66 0.87 -3.21 -1.61
CA VAL A 66 0.25 -2.41 -0.55
C VAL A 66 -1.15 -1.93 -0.98
N ARG A 67 -2.05 -1.79 -0.01
CA ARG A 67 -3.42 -1.30 -0.17
C ARG A 67 -3.66 -0.12 0.78
N ALA A 68 -4.31 0.92 0.26
CA ALA A 68 -4.83 2.02 1.08
C ALA A 68 -6.11 1.58 1.83
N LEU A 69 -6.20 1.94 3.11
CA LEU A 69 -7.32 1.67 3.99
C LEU A 69 -8.26 2.88 4.05
N PRO A 70 -9.55 2.70 4.42
CA PRO A 70 -10.49 3.81 4.56
C PRO A 70 -10.08 4.86 5.60
N CYS A 71 -9.27 4.51 6.61
CA CYS A 71 -8.75 5.48 7.60
C CYS A 71 -7.57 6.33 7.06
N GLY A 72 -7.15 6.13 5.80
CA GLY A 72 -6.01 6.82 5.18
C GLY A 72 -4.66 6.14 5.34
N HIS A 73 -4.54 5.09 6.16
CA HIS A 73 -3.29 4.34 6.32
C HIS A 73 -3.09 3.29 5.23
N TYR A 74 -1.90 2.71 5.18
CA TYR A 74 -1.51 1.69 4.20
C TYR A 74 -1.19 0.35 4.90
N MET A 75 -1.46 -0.76 4.21
CA MET A 75 -1.14 -2.11 4.69
C MET A 75 -0.93 -3.05 3.51
N HIS A 76 -0.07 -4.07 3.65
CA HIS A 76 0.04 -5.13 2.64
C HIS A 76 -1.32 -5.77 2.34
N SER A 77 -1.64 -5.95 1.06
CA SER A 77 -2.92 -6.49 0.58
C SER A 77 -3.17 -7.89 1.12
N ALA A 78 -2.12 -8.72 1.21
CA ALA A 78 -2.20 -10.05 1.81
C ALA A 78 -2.50 -9.98 3.31
N CYS A 79 -1.80 -9.10 4.05
CA CYS A 79 -2.06 -8.87 5.48
C CYS A 79 -3.48 -8.36 5.74
N PHE A 80 -4.01 -7.49 4.86
CA PHE A 80 -5.40 -7.05 4.92
C PHE A 80 -6.38 -8.21 4.75
N GLN A 81 -6.14 -9.13 3.81
CA GLN A 81 -7.02 -10.28 3.60
C GLN A 81 -7.03 -11.25 4.78
N VAL A 82 -5.85 -11.54 5.36
CA VAL A 82 -5.72 -12.39 6.55
C VAL A 82 -6.47 -11.75 7.72
N TYR A 83 -6.24 -10.45 7.95
CA TYR A 83 -6.92 -9.69 8.99
C TYR A 83 -8.44 -9.68 8.79
N PHE A 84 -8.93 -9.36 7.59
CA PHE A 84 -10.36 -9.29 7.30
C PHE A 84 -11.06 -10.64 7.52
N LYS A 85 -10.42 -11.75 7.14
CA LYS A 85 -10.95 -13.11 7.36
C LYS A 85 -10.97 -13.50 8.83
N ALA A 86 -9.98 -13.09 9.61
CA ALA A 86 -9.90 -13.39 11.03
C ALA A 86 -10.84 -12.54 11.88
N VAL A 87 -11.20 -11.34 11.42
CA VAL A 87 -11.85 -10.31 12.23
C VAL A 87 -13.11 -9.78 11.53
N PHE A 88 -14.13 -10.62 11.36
CA PHE A 88 -15.47 -10.24 10.87
C PHE A 88 -16.24 -9.34 11.89
N GLY A 89 -15.65 -8.25 12.39
CA GLY A 89 -16.40 -7.34 13.29
C GLY A 89 -15.68 -6.15 13.93
N PHE A 90 -14.34 -6.06 13.94
CA PHE A 90 -13.69 -4.88 14.55
C PHE A 90 -13.41 -3.81 13.50
N ARG A 91 -14.02 -2.63 13.69
CA ARG A 91 -13.62 -1.39 13.03
C ARG A 91 -12.14 -1.19 13.26
N PHE A 92 -11.40 -1.02 12.16
CA PHE A 92 -9.99 -0.62 12.18
C PHE A 92 -9.92 0.79 12.80
N GLN A 93 -9.84 0.86 14.13
CA GLN A 93 -9.58 2.12 14.82
C GLN A 93 -8.06 2.26 14.85
N CYS A 94 -7.55 3.00 13.87
CA CYS A 94 -6.17 3.46 13.83
C CYS A 94 -5.92 4.16 15.20
N TYR A 95 -5.19 3.52 16.12
CA TYR A 95 -5.05 3.95 17.54
C TYR A 95 -4.48 5.37 17.69
N HIS A 96 -3.94 5.92 16.61
CA HIS A 96 -3.46 7.29 16.51
C HIS A 96 -4.55 8.36 16.39
N GLN A 97 -5.84 8.00 16.34
CA GLN A 97 -6.94 8.98 16.27
C GLN A 97 -7.52 9.37 17.64
N THR A 98 -6.93 8.92 18.77
CA THR A 98 -7.35 9.32 20.14
C THR A 98 -6.40 10.30 20.84
N ARG A 99 -5.33 10.75 20.18
CA ARG A 99 -4.52 11.87 20.68
C ARG A 99 -4.65 13.03 19.72
N GLY A 100 -5.46 14.00 20.12
CA GLY A 100 -5.67 15.26 19.42
C GLY A 100 -4.35 15.94 19.11
N TRP A 101 -4.28 16.48 17.91
CA TRP A 101 -3.52 17.68 17.63
C TRP A 101 -4.30 18.87 18.19
#